data_AF-A0A1H5U2P1-F1
#
_entry.id   AF-A0A1H5U2P1-F1
#
_cell.length_a   1.000
_cell.length_b   1.000
_cell.length_c   1.000
_cell.angle_alpha   90.00
_cell.angle_beta   90.00
_cell.angle_gamma   90.00
#
_symmetry.space_group_name_H-M   'P 1'
#
loop_
_entity.id
_entity.type
_entity.pdbx_description
1 polymer ?
#
loop_
_entity_poly.entity_id
_entity_poly.type
_entity_poly.pdbx_seq_one_letter_code
_entity_poly.pdbx_strand_id
1 'polypeptide(L)'
;MNPIVNQLKEVIVKTYSNINGISLGIISNNQKKYTSAGRKLHTATDLNASASVSVMTGGLISVDPLLNFISGRSKMLKKEIEVEKKKSYLKKLHNLFDIDYFVGKLKIPSECVKGFEYYVVENERFTTILKLNNKTMNTFLLEELANKFNEIIASENK
;
A
#
# COMPACT_ATOMS: atom_id res chain seq x y z
N MET A 1 -4.06 -16.93 -44.81
CA MET A 1 -2.94 -17.50 -44.02
C MET A 1 -3.46 -17.63 -42.60
N ASN A 2 -3.71 -18.85 -42.13
CA ASN A 2 -4.29 -19.08 -40.81
C ASN A 2 -3.15 -19.16 -39.78
N PRO A 3 -3.24 -18.45 -38.63
CA PRO A 3 -2.21 -18.51 -37.62
C PRO A 3 -2.14 -19.91 -37.01
N ILE A 4 -0.94 -20.46 -36.88
CA ILE A 4 -0.68 -21.71 -36.16
C ILE A 4 -0.75 -21.37 -34.67
N VAL A 5 -1.87 -21.70 -34.02
CA VAL A 5 -2.08 -21.44 -32.60
C VAL A 5 -1.80 -22.73 -31.82
N ASN A 6 -0.75 -22.73 -31.01
CA ASN A 6 -0.46 -23.82 -30.09
C ASN A 6 -1.33 -23.67 -28.83
N GLN A 7 -2.44 -24.42 -28.76
CA GLN A 7 -3.26 -24.51 -27.56
C GLN A 7 -2.67 -25.54 -26.59
N LEU A 8 -2.25 -25.07 -25.41
CA LEU A 8 -1.80 -25.92 -24.32
C LEU A 8 -3.01 -26.43 -23.52
N LYS A 9 -3.00 -27.71 -23.16
CA LYS A 9 -4.07 -28.36 -22.37
C LYS A 9 -4.12 -27.85 -20.93
N GLU A 10 -2.96 -27.54 -20.34
CA GLU A 10 -2.82 -26.97 -19.00
C GLU A 10 -1.48 -26.24 -18.89
N VAL A 11 -1.45 -25.12 -18.16
CA VAL A 11 -0.22 -24.38 -17.84
C VAL A 11 -0.14 -24.23 -16.33
N ILE A 12 0.84 -24.90 -15.72
CA ILE A 12 1.09 -24.81 -14.28
C ILE A 12 2.19 -23.78 -14.05
N VAL A 13 1.84 -22.61 -13.51
CA VAL A 13 2.80 -21.58 -13.10
C VAL A 13 3.21 -21.82 -11.65
N LYS A 14 4.39 -22.40 -11.42
CA LYS A 14 4.97 -22.54 -10.07
C LYS A 14 5.84 -21.32 -9.75
N THR A 15 5.40 -20.49 -8.81
CA THR A 15 6.19 -19.36 -8.32
C THR A 15 7.00 -19.74 -7.09
N TYR A 16 8.33 -19.68 -7.20
CA TYR A 16 9.26 -19.93 -6.09
C TYR A 16 9.73 -18.59 -5.48
N SER A 17 8.95 -18.01 -4.57
CA SER A 17 9.27 -16.70 -3.96
C SER A 17 10.55 -16.70 -3.10
N ASN A 18 10.98 -17.88 -2.65
CA ASN A 18 12.19 -18.10 -1.89
C ASN A 18 13.47 -18.11 -2.76
N ILE A 19 13.36 -18.23 -4.08
CA ILE A 19 14.50 -18.22 -5.01
C ILE A 19 14.56 -16.84 -5.66
N ASN A 20 15.45 -15.98 -5.18
CA ASN A 20 15.65 -14.63 -5.69
C ASN A 20 17.13 -14.22 -5.63
N GLY A 21 17.49 -13.08 -6.27
CA GLY A 21 18.88 -12.61 -6.32
C GLY A 21 19.51 -12.36 -4.95
N ILE A 22 18.71 -12.10 -3.90
CA ILE A 22 19.21 -11.94 -2.53
C ILE A 22 19.50 -13.32 -1.92
N SER A 23 18.57 -14.28 -2.04
CA SER A 23 18.77 -15.64 -1.50
C SER A 23 19.89 -16.41 -2.21
N LEU A 24 20.19 -16.04 -3.46
CA LEU A 24 21.29 -16.58 -4.25
C LEU A 24 22.62 -15.81 -4.05
N GLY A 25 22.65 -14.76 -3.23
CA GLY A 25 23.86 -13.97 -2.97
C GLY A 25 24.33 -13.08 -4.13
N ILE A 26 23.54 -12.95 -5.19
CA ILE A 26 23.83 -12.08 -6.36
C ILE A 26 23.73 -10.60 -5.96
N ILE A 27 22.82 -10.29 -5.03
CA ILE A 27 22.50 -8.93 -4.60
C ILE A 27 22.58 -8.83 -3.07
N SER A 28 23.09 -7.70 -2.54
CA SER A 28 23.14 -7.46 -1.11
C SER A 28 21.74 -7.32 -0.48
N ASN A 29 21.58 -7.83 0.74
CA ASN A 29 20.29 -7.81 1.44
C ASN A 29 19.88 -6.41 1.95
N ASN A 30 20.83 -5.49 2.10
CA ASN A 30 20.59 -4.16 2.69
C ASN A 30 20.09 -3.11 1.67
N GLN A 31 19.46 -3.54 0.58
CA GLN A 31 18.93 -2.62 -0.42
C GLN A 31 17.57 -2.06 0.00
N LYS A 32 17.40 -0.75 -0.17
CA LYS A 32 16.14 -0.07 0.13
C LYS A 32 15.05 -0.51 -0.86
N LYS A 33 14.00 -1.12 -0.34
CA LYS A 33 12.83 -1.56 -1.14
C LYS A 33 11.76 -0.49 -1.09
N TYR A 34 11.44 0.07 -2.26
CA TYR A 34 10.37 1.04 -2.42
C TYR A 34 9.07 0.36 -2.87
N THR A 35 7.95 0.87 -2.37
CA THR A 35 6.62 0.51 -2.86
C THR A 35 6.42 1.03 -4.28
N SER A 36 5.32 0.67 -4.95
CA SER A 36 5.11 1.14 -6.34
C SER A 36 4.98 2.66 -6.39
N ALA A 37 4.22 3.27 -5.47
CA ALA A 37 4.13 4.72 -5.39
C ALA A 37 5.43 5.35 -4.89
N GLY A 38 6.14 4.68 -3.98
CA GLY A 38 7.45 5.11 -3.49
C GLY A 38 8.48 5.24 -4.62
N ARG A 39 8.50 4.27 -5.55
CA ARG A 39 9.37 4.32 -6.74
C ARG A 39 9.05 5.52 -7.63
N LYS A 40 7.76 5.78 -7.89
CA LYS A 40 7.33 6.94 -8.68
C LYS A 40 7.75 8.27 -8.03
N LEU A 41 7.58 8.42 -6.71
CA LEU A 41 7.99 9.62 -6.00
C LEU A 41 9.51 9.79 -6.02
N HIS A 42 10.25 8.70 -5.84
CA HIS A 42 11.72 8.71 -5.92
C HIS A 42 12.19 9.21 -7.27
N THR A 43 11.69 8.64 -8.38
CA THR A 43 12.02 9.12 -9.74
C THR A 43 11.63 10.58 -9.97
N ALA A 44 10.50 11.04 -9.41
CA ALA A 44 10.05 12.42 -9.57
C ALA A 44 10.84 13.44 -8.73
N THR A 45 11.46 13.00 -7.64
CA THR A 45 12.18 13.85 -6.67
C THR A 45 13.69 13.77 -6.83
N ASP A 46 14.19 12.63 -7.29
CA ASP A 46 15.61 12.43 -7.54
C ASP A 46 16.09 13.38 -8.63
N LEU A 47 16.89 14.35 -8.20
CA LEU A 47 17.78 15.18 -9.02
C LEU A 47 18.96 14.35 -9.57
N ASN A 48 18.76 13.05 -9.82
CA ASN A 48 19.81 12.22 -10.37
C ASN A 48 19.92 12.53 -11.87
N ALA A 49 20.88 13.42 -12.19
CA ALA A 49 21.33 13.81 -13.52
C ALA A 49 21.87 12.65 -14.39
N SER A 50 21.54 11.39 -14.05
CA SER A 50 22.01 10.18 -14.75
C SER A 50 21.00 9.61 -15.76
N ALA A 51 19.78 10.15 -15.84
CA ALA A 51 18.81 9.77 -16.89
C ALA A 51 18.93 10.58 -18.19
N SER A 52 19.93 11.46 -18.30
CA SER A 52 20.24 12.16 -19.55
C SER A 52 21.73 12.45 -19.73
N VAL A 53 22.59 11.43 -19.52
CA VAL A 53 23.87 11.36 -20.23
C VAL A 53 23.61 10.65 -21.57
N SER A 54 22.67 11.18 -22.35
CA SER A 54 22.71 11.02 -23.80
C SER A 54 23.58 12.16 -24.31
N VAL A 55 24.79 11.81 -24.72
CA VAL A 55 25.90 12.66 -25.20
C VAL A 55 25.57 13.40 -26.51
N MET A 56 24.31 13.64 -26.86
CA MET A 56 23.97 14.32 -28.10
C MET A 56 23.32 15.67 -27.80
N THR A 57 24.15 16.70 -28.06
CA THR A 57 23.81 18.13 -28.29
C THR A 57 23.37 18.98 -27.11
N GLY A 58 24.33 19.70 -26.50
CA GLY A 58 24.11 20.99 -25.84
C GLY A 58 23.42 20.92 -24.48
N GLY A 59 24.20 21.07 -23.41
CA GLY A 59 23.76 20.86 -22.03
C GLY A 59 22.49 21.61 -21.65
N LEU A 60 21.49 20.84 -21.23
CA LEU A 60 20.44 21.33 -20.35
C LEU A 60 20.31 20.35 -19.20
N ILE A 61 20.70 20.84 -18.01
CA ILE A 61 20.46 20.22 -16.71
C ILE A 61 19.01 19.74 -16.70
N SER A 62 18.77 18.47 -16.37
CA SER A 62 17.44 17.87 -16.28
C SER A 62 16.48 18.77 -15.50
N VAL A 63 15.61 19.49 -16.22
CA VAL A 63 14.65 20.47 -15.69
C VAL A 63 13.45 19.79 -15.02
N ASP A 64 13.41 18.46 -15.03
CA ASP A 64 12.31 17.63 -14.54
C ASP A 64 11.92 17.90 -13.07
N PRO A 65 12.85 18.09 -12.11
CA PRO A 65 12.45 18.35 -10.72
C PRO A 65 11.80 19.72 -10.51
N LEU A 66 12.26 20.75 -11.25
CA LEU A 66 11.65 22.09 -11.24
C LEU A 66 10.25 22.06 -11.88
N LEU A 67 10.09 21.38 -13.01
CA LEU A 67 8.78 21.21 -13.67
C LEU A 67 7.82 20.32 -12.87
N ASN A 68 8.31 19.28 -12.20
CA ASN A 68 7.51 18.43 -11.29
C ASN A 68 7.07 19.18 -10.02
N PHE A 69 7.90 20.10 -9.51
CA PHE A 69 7.53 20.97 -8.40
C PHE A 69 6.43 21.95 -8.79
N ILE A 70 6.54 22.56 -9.97
CA ILE A 70 5.55 23.53 -10.49
C ILE A 70 4.21 22.85 -10.82
N SER A 71 4.23 21.62 -11.36
CA SER A 71 3.00 20.89 -11.75
C SER A 71 2.25 20.21 -10.59
N GLY A 72 2.80 20.20 -9.37
CA GLY A 72 2.18 19.56 -8.20
C GLY A 72 2.21 18.02 -8.23
N ARG A 73 2.87 17.41 -9.22
CA ARG A 73 2.98 15.94 -9.35
C ARG A 73 3.58 15.29 -8.11
N SER A 74 4.60 15.89 -7.51
CA SER A 74 5.21 15.38 -6.27
C SER A 74 4.23 15.38 -5.09
N LYS A 75 3.31 16.37 -5.02
CA LYS A 75 2.25 16.41 -3.98
C LYS A 75 1.22 15.29 -4.21
N MET A 76 0.85 15.02 -5.46
CA MET A 76 -0.02 13.89 -5.81
C MET A 76 0.62 12.55 -5.45
N LEU A 77 1.90 12.34 -5.79
CA LEU A 77 2.61 11.10 -5.50
C LEU A 77 2.78 10.83 -4.00
N LYS A 78 2.99 11.89 -3.20
CA LYS A 78 2.98 11.76 -1.72
C LYS A 78 1.64 11.23 -1.19
N LYS A 79 0.52 11.75 -1.71
CA LYS A 79 -0.81 11.23 -1.37
C LYS A 79 -1.00 9.78 -1.81
N GLU A 80 -0.48 9.41 -2.99
CA GLU A 80 -0.53 8.02 -3.49
C GLU A 80 0.19 7.06 -2.53
N ILE A 81 1.32 7.46 -1.96
CA ILE A 81 2.05 6.68 -0.94
C ILE A 81 1.22 6.51 0.34
N GLU A 82 0.55 7.55 0.81
CA GLU A 82 -0.34 7.47 1.98
C GLU A 82 -1.49 6.50 1.73
N VAL A 83 -2.11 6.56 0.54
CA VAL A 83 -3.16 5.62 0.13
C VAL A 83 -2.63 4.19 0.06
N GLU A 84 -1.42 3.97 -0.48
CA GLU A 84 -0.80 2.64 -0.54
C GLU A 84 -0.54 2.08 0.87
N LYS A 85 -0.11 2.92 1.82
CA LYS A 85 0.04 2.54 3.23
C LYS A 85 -1.30 2.13 3.84
N LYS A 86 -2.35 2.93 3.64
CA LYS A 86 -3.70 2.62 4.14
C LYS A 86 -4.24 1.31 3.57
N LYS A 87 -4.07 1.06 2.27
CA LYS A 87 -4.42 -0.22 1.63
C LYS A 87 -3.67 -1.40 2.25
N SER A 88 -2.38 -1.22 2.56
CA SER A 88 -1.59 -2.25 3.24
C SER A 88 -2.11 -2.56 4.65
N TYR A 89 -2.54 -1.53 5.40
CA TYR A 89 -3.17 -1.73 6.71
C TYR A 89 -4.53 -2.44 6.61
N LEU A 90 -5.38 -2.06 5.65
CA LEU A 90 -6.65 -2.77 5.41
C LEU A 90 -6.42 -4.25 5.12
N LYS A 91 -5.47 -4.56 4.23
CA LYS A 91 -5.11 -5.96 3.95
C LYS A 91 -4.62 -6.70 5.20
N LYS A 92 -3.81 -6.05 6.04
CA LYS A 92 -3.39 -6.64 7.32
C LYS A 92 -4.57 -6.86 8.26
N LEU A 93 -5.51 -5.94 8.32
CA LEU A 93 -6.71 -6.03 9.15
C LEU A 93 -7.57 -7.23 8.73
N HIS A 94 -7.84 -7.37 7.42
CA HIS A 94 -8.55 -8.52 6.86
C HIS A 94 -7.86 -9.86 7.12
N ASN A 95 -6.53 -9.87 7.16
CA ASN A 95 -5.79 -11.09 7.50
C ASN A 95 -5.84 -11.44 9.00
N LEU A 96 -6.15 -10.47 9.87
CA LEU A 96 -6.15 -10.66 11.32
C LEU A 96 -7.56 -10.90 11.89
N PHE A 97 -8.59 -10.36 11.24
CA PHE A 97 -9.97 -10.38 11.71
C PHE A 97 -10.92 -10.70 10.56
N ASP A 98 -11.77 -11.71 10.75
CA ASP A 98 -12.83 -12.06 9.82
C ASP A 98 -14.04 -11.13 9.96
N ILE A 99 -14.88 -11.09 8.92
CA ILE A 99 -16.12 -10.29 8.91
C ILE A 99 -17.01 -10.62 10.11
N ASP A 100 -17.09 -11.90 10.49
CA ASP A 100 -17.87 -12.36 11.64
C ASP A 100 -17.40 -11.77 12.98
N TYR A 101 -16.12 -11.45 13.10
CA TYR A 101 -15.59 -10.76 14.28
C TYR A 101 -16.18 -9.36 14.41
N PHE A 102 -16.27 -8.61 13.29
CA PHE A 102 -16.81 -7.26 13.29
C PHE A 102 -18.32 -7.24 13.57
N VAL A 103 -19.07 -8.14 12.93
CA VAL A 103 -20.53 -8.18 13.09
C VAL A 103 -20.92 -8.81 14.42
N GLY A 104 -20.34 -9.95 14.78
CA GLY A 104 -20.71 -10.69 15.98
C GLY A 104 -20.15 -10.09 17.26
N LYS A 105 -18.84 -9.84 17.31
CA LYS A 105 -18.17 -9.40 18.56
C LYS A 105 -18.26 -7.89 18.74
N LEU A 106 -17.94 -7.12 17.70
CA LEU A 106 -17.94 -5.66 17.75
C LEU A 106 -19.34 -5.05 17.52
N LYS A 107 -20.32 -5.88 17.17
CA LYS A 107 -21.73 -5.49 16.94
C LYS A 107 -21.88 -4.39 15.88
N ILE A 108 -20.98 -4.37 14.90
CA ILE A 108 -21.02 -3.39 13.81
C ILE A 108 -21.98 -3.91 12.75
N PRO A 109 -22.94 -3.10 12.28
CA PRO A 109 -23.81 -3.48 11.17
C PRO A 109 -23.00 -3.91 9.94
N SER A 110 -23.39 -4.99 9.28
CA SER A 110 -22.67 -5.59 8.15
C SER A 110 -22.43 -4.58 7.01
N GLU A 111 -23.39 -3.69 6.78
CA GLU A 111 -23.32 -2.60 5.81
C GLU A 111 -22.24 -1.56 6.14
N CYS A 112 -21.95 -1.37 7.43
CA CYS A 112 -21.00 -0.38 7.94
C CYS A 112 -19.60 -0.95 8.19
N VAL A 113 -19.38 -2.26 8.04
CA VAL A 113 -18.07 -2.91 8.31
C VAL A 113 -16.95 -2.24 7.52
N LYS A 114 -17.14 -2.02 6.21
CA LYS A 114 -16.14 -1.32 5.39
C LYS A 114 -15.87 0.10 5.89
N GLY A 115 -16.92 0.83 6.27
CA GLY A 115 -16.81 2.17 6.85
C GLY A 115 -15.97 2.17 8.13
N PHE A 116 -16.21 1.18 9.00
CA PHE A 116 -15.42 0.98 10.21
C PHE A 116 -13.96 0.65 9.91
N GLU A 117 -13.67 -0.23 8.96
CA GLU A 117 -12.30 -0.55 8.57
C GLU A 117 -11.52 0.70 8.12
N TYR A 118 -12.16 1.57 7.33
CA TYR A 118 -11.58 2.86 6.96
C TYR A 118 -11.37 3.76 8.18
N TYR A 119 -12.39 3.91 9.05
CA TYR A 119 -12.31 4.71 10.27
C TYR A 119 -11.14 4.29 11.17
N VAL A 120 -10.94 2.98 11.34
CA VAL A 120 -9.87 2.41 12.15
C VAL A 120 -8.49 2.66 11.51
N VAL A 121 -8.38 2.52 10.19
CA VAL A 121 -7.12 2.74 9.46
C VAL A 121 -6.71 4.22 9.40
N GLU A 122 -7.64 5.15 9.58
CA GLU A 122 -7.33 6.58 9.77
C GLU A 122 -6.73 6.88 11.16
N ASN A 123 -6.90 5.99 12.15
CA ASN A 123 -6.36 6.20 13.49
C ASN A 123 -4.85 5.89 13.56
N GLU A 124 -4.02 6.92 13.76
CA GLU A 124 -2.56 6.78 13.81
C GLU A 124 -2.07 5.84 14.93
N ARG A 125 -2.73 5.87 16.10
CA ARG A 125 -2.39 5.00 17.24
C ARG A 125 -2.63 3.54 16.87
N PHE A 126 -3.77 3.24 16.25
CA PHE A 126 -4.09 1.90 15.78
C PHE A 126 -3.12 1.42 14.70
N THR A 127 -2.86 2.22 13.67
CA THR A 127 -1.95 1.80 12.57
C THR A 127 -0.52 1.56 13.06
N THR A 128 -0.08 2.26 14.10
CA THR A 128 1.23 2.02 14.74
C THR A 128 1.30 0.64 15.39
N ILE A 129 0.25 0.24 16.11
CA ILE A 129 0.19 -1.07 16.78
C ILE A 129 -0.04 -2.20 15.77
N LEU A 130 -0.81 -1.93 14.71
CA LEU A 130 -1.01 -2.85 13.60
C LEU A 130 0.31 -3.17 12.88
N LYS A 131 1.26 -2.22 12.80
CA LYS A 131 2.60 -2.47 12.26
C LYS A 131 3.43 -3.40 13.14
N LEU A 132 3.30 -3.28 14.45
CA LEU A 132 4.02 -4.08 15.44
C LEU A 132 3.49 -5.52 15.54
N ASN A 133 2.41 -5.85 14.82
CA ASN A 133 1.76 -7.17 14.82
C ASN A 133 1.37 -7.66 16.24
N ASN A 134 1.11 -6.75 17.19
CA ASN A 134 0.69 -7.12 18.54
C ASN A 134 -0.82 -7.40 18.56
N LYS A 135 -1.21 -8.69 18.50
CA LYS A 135 -2.61 -9.12 18.39
C LYS A 135 -3.47 -8.64 19.57
N THR A 136 -3.01 -8.78 20.81
CA THR A 136 -3.75 -8.40 22.02
C THR A 136 -4.02 -6.90 22.06
N MET A 137 -3.02 -6.09 21.73
CA MET A 137 -3.18 -4.64 21.71
C MET A 137 -4.07 -4.18 20.53
N ASN A 138 -3.97 -4.85 19.38
CA ASN A 138 -4.86 -4.61 18.24
C ASN A 138 -6.31 -4.92 18.61
N THR A 139 -6.60 -6.06 19.26
CA THR A 139 -7.97 -6.40 19.69
C THR A 139 -8.53 -5.37 20.65
N PHE A 140 -7.74 -4.95 21.65
CA PHE A 140 -8.17 -3.99 22.66
C PHE A 140 -8.53 -2.63 22.07
N LEU A 141 -7.64 -2.06 21.23
CA LEU A 141 -7.92 -0.77 20.59
C LEU A 141 -9.04 -0.85 19.55
N LEU A 142 -9.17 -1.99 18.87
CA LEU A 142 -10.25 -2.19 17.91
C LEU A 142 -11.61 -2.20 18.60
N GLU A 143 -11.71 -2.80 19.79
CA GLU A 143 -12.91 -2.74 20.63
C GLU A 143 -13.23 -1.31 21.10
N GLU A 144 -12.22 -0.55 21.55
CA GLU A 144 -12.39 0.86 21.92
C GLU A 144 -12.94 1.70 20.75
N LEU A 145 -12.37 1.51 19.55
CA LEU A 145 -12.79 2.21 18.34
C LEU A 145 -14.18 1.78 17.86
N ALA A 146 -14.52 0.49 18.01
CA ALA A 146 -15.84 -0.02 17.64
C ALA A 146 -16.94 0.62 18.49
N ASN A 147 -16.73 0.77 19.80
CA ASN A 147 -17.69 1.42 20.67
C ASN A 147 -17.96 2.87 20.23
N LYS A 148 -16.89 3.64 19.98
CA LYS A 148 -17.00 5.01 19.47
C LYS A 148 -17.71 5.08 18.12
N PHE A 149 -17.42 4.15 17.22
CA PHE A 149 -18.06 4.10 15.90
C PHE A 149 -19.55 3.75 15.99
N ASN A 150 -19.93 2.82 16.86
CA ASN A 150 -21.33 2.48 17.12
C ASN A 150 -22.09 3.66 17.73
N GLU A 151 -21.48 4.46 18.61
CA GLU A 151 -22.06 5.71 19.11
C GLU A 151 -22.32 6.72 17.99
N ILE A 152 -21.37 6.87 17.06
CA ILE A 152 -21.53 7.74 15.88
C ILE A 152 -22.72 7.28 15.04
N ILE A 153 -22.79 5.99 14.69
CA ILE A 153 -23.92 5.43 13.91
C ILE A 153 -25.25 5.64 14.65
N ALA A 154 -25.29 5.42 15.96
CA ALA A 154 -26.50 5.60 16.74
C ALA A 154 -26.98 7.07 16.76
N SER A 155 -26.04 8.02 16.73
CA SER A 155 -26.35 9.45 16.69
C SER A 155 -26.86 9.95 15.34
N GLU A 156 -26.42 9.34 14.23
CA GLU A 156 -26.85 9.72 12.87
C GLU A 156 -28.25 9.22 12.52
N ASN A 157 -28.70 8.13 13.16
CA ASN A 157 -30.01 7.52 12.95
C ASN A 157 -31.12 8.14 13.83
N LYS A 158 -30.83 9.23 14.53
CA LYS A 158 -31.74 9.91 15.47
C LYS A 158 -32.20 11.25 14.91
#